data_AF-A0A8T5TBX2-F1
#
_entry.id   AF-A0A8T5TBX2-F1
#
_cell.length_a   1.000
_cell.length_b   1.000
_cell.length_c   1.000
_cell.angle_alpha   90.00
_cell.angle_beta   90.00
_cell.angle_gamma   90.00
#
_symmetry.space_group_name_H-M   'P 1'
#
loop_
_entity.id
_entity.type
_entity.pdbx_description
1 polymer ?
#
loop_
_entity_poly.entity_id
_entity_poly.type
_entity_poly.pdbx_seq_one_letter_code
_entity_poly.pdbx_strand_id
1 'polypeptide(L)' 'MNSVNNDNEDFEKLKVIKTYFSKYFSVLSEEMREKLLKLKITKEDLKCILKRIAFLPEDKQKMFIEELSMDNEENDI' A
#
# COMPACT_ATOMS: atom_id res chain seq x y z
N MET A 1 43.54 10.75 2.24
CA MET A 1 43.09 9.43 1.74
C MET A 1 42.37 8.75 2.88
N ASN A 2 41.18 8.15 2.81
CA ASN A 2 40.11 8.04 1.83
C ASN A 2 38.89 7.64 2.68
N SER A 3 37.82 8.43 2.72
CA SER A 3 36.57 8.06 3.39
C SER A 3 35.40 8.48 2.51
N VAL A 4 35.32 7.86 1.32
CA VAL A 4 34.25 8.15 0.33
C VAL A 4 33.49 6.86 -0.06
N ASN A 5 33.75 5.73 0.61
CA ASN A 5 33.30 4.42 0.10
C ASN A 5 32.18 3.72 0.92
N ASN A 6 31.61 4.32 1.96
CA ASN A 6 30.56 3.65 2.77
C ASN A 6 29.13 3.97 2.32
N ASP A 7 28.89 5.14 1.69
CA ASP A 7 27.51 5.58 1.42
C ASP A 7 26.81 4.69 0.37
N ASN A 8 27.55 4.20 -0.64
CA ASN A 8 26.99 3.39 -1.73
C ASN A 8 26.51 2.00 -1.28
N GLU A 9 27.21 1.34 -0.34
CA GLU A 9 26.78 0.05 0.18
C GLU A 9 25.49 0.15 1.00
N ASP A 10 25.33 1.25 1.74
CA ASP A 10 24.13 1.50 2.53
C ASP A 10 22.91 1.79 1.64
N PHE A 11 23.09 2.50 0.52
CA PHE A 11 22.03 2.71 -0.47
C PHE A 11 21.57 1.41 -1.14
N GLU A 12 22.49 0.52 -1.51
CA GLU A 12 22.13 -0.76 -2.12
C GLU A 12 21.43 -1.69 -1.12
N LYS A 13 21.87 -1.72 0.15
CA LYS A 13 21.13 -2.43 1.23
C LYS A 13 19.73 -1.86 1.40
N LEU A 14 19.57 -0.54 1.41
CA LEU A 14 18.27 0.11 1.54
C LEU A 14 17.33 -0.25 0.37
N LYS A 15 17.87 -0.34 -0.84
CA LYS A 15 17.14 -0.72 -2.06
C LYS A 15 16.68 -2.17 -2.00
N VAL A 16 17.56 -3.10 -1.61
CA VAL A 16 17.23 -4.52 -1.42
C VAL A 16 16.14 -4.69 -0.36
N ILE A 17 16.25 -3.99 0.76
CA ILE A 17 15.23 -3.99 1.82
C ILE A 17 13.91 -3.46 1.27
N LYS A 18 13.89 -2.32 0.59
CA LYS A 18 12.66 -1.78 -0.03
C LYS A 18 12.04 -2.75 -1.02
N THR A 19 12.84 -3.39 -1.88
CA THR A 19 12.36 -4.38 -2.84
C THR A 19 11.79 -5.61 -2.14
N TYR A 20 12.47 -6.13 -1.13
CA TYR A 20 12.00 -7.25 -0.31
C TYR A 20 10.65 -6.90 0.35
N PHE A 21 10.58 -5.75 1.03
CA PHE A 21 9.35 -5.31 1.67
C PHE A 21 8.23 -5.06 0.65
N SER A 22 8.53 -4.48 -0.52
CA SER A 22 7.52 -4.29 -1.58
C SER A 22 6.98 -5.60 -2.17
N LYS A 23 7.82 -6.65 -2.19
CA LYS A 23 7.51 -7.95 -2.77
C LYS A 23 6.74 -8.85 -1.82
N TYR A 24 7.10 -8.85 -0.54
CA TYR A 24 6.50 -9.71 0.48
C TYR A 24 5.41 -9.01 1.28
N PHE A 25 5.58 -7.71 1.51
CA PHE A 25 4.58 -6.84 2.11
C PHE A 25 4.03 -5.94 1.01
N SER A 26 3.65 -6.54 -0.12
CA SER A 26 2.71 -5.88 -1.01
C SER A 26 1.52 -5.53 -0.14
N VAL A 27 1.40 -4.24 0.19
CA VAL A 27 0.57 -3.73 1.29
C VAL A 27 -0.86 -4.28 1.26
N LEU A 28 -1.34 -4.64 0.08
CA LEU A 28 -2.65 -5.22 -0.18
C LEU A 28 -2.49 -6.45 -1.06
N SER A 29 -3.27 -7.49 -0.74
CA SER A 29 -3.48 -8.63 -1.60
C SER A 29 -4.09 -8.22 -2.94
N GLU A 30 -3.97 -9.08 -3.94
CA GLU A 30 -4.50 -8.85 -5.28
C GLU A 30 -6.01 -8.59 -5.26
N GLU A 31 -6.77 -9.40 -4.50
CA GLU A 31 -8.22 -9.24 -4.29
C GLU A 31 -8.57 -7.82 -3.81
N MET A 32 -7.79 -7.28 -2.87
CA MET A 32 -8.05 -5.97 -2.28
C MET A 32 -7.73 -4.83 -3.23
N ARG A 33 -6.71 -5.00 -4.08
CA ARG A 33 -6.41 -4.04 -5.14
C ARG A 33 -7.53 -3.98 -6.17
N GLU A 34 -8.09 -5.13 -6.54
CA GLU A 34 -9.25 -5.18 -7.44
C GLU A 34 -10.47 -4.49 -6.83
N LYS A 35 -10.75 -4.71 -5.54
CA LYS A 35 -11.83 -4.00 -4.84
C LYS A 35 -11.61 -2.49 -4.85
N LEU A 36 -10.40 -2.02 -4.53
CA LEU A 36 -10.06 -0.59 -4.57
C LEU A 36 -10.18 0.03 -5.97
N LEU A 37 -9.87 -0.72 -7.03
CA LEU A 37 -10.03 -0.25 -8.41
C LEU A 37 -11.50 -0.11 -8.84
N LYS A 38 -12.41 -0.87 -8.20
CA LYS A 38 -13.86 -0.76 -8.43
C LYS A 38 -14.48 0.42 -7.71
N LEU A 39 -13.87 0.89 -6.62
CA LEU A 39 -14.27 2.13 -5.97
C LEU A 39 -13.98 3.28 -6.96
N LYS A 40 -15.01 4.03 -7.36
CA LYS A 40 -14.89 5.19 -8.26
C LYS A 40 -14.26 6.40 -7.56
N ILE A 41 -13.16 6.18 -6.82
CA ILE A 41 -12.47 7.18 -6.00
C ILE A 41 -11.35 7.86 -6.78
N THR A 42 -10.97 9.07 -6.36
CA THR A 42 -9.88 9.80 -7.00
C THR A 42 -8.54 9.14 -6.71
N LYS A 43 -7.53 9.44 -7.56
CA LYS A 43 -6.15 8.98 -7.31
C LYS A 43 -5.58 9.51 -5.99
N GLU A 44 -6.01 10.68 -5.56
CA GLU A 44 -5.59 11.28 -4.29
C GLU A 44 -6.19 10.54 -3.10
N ASP A 45 -7.48 10.24 -3.16
CA ASP A 45 -8.16 9.45 -2.13
C ASP A 45 -7.60 8.03 -2.04
N LEU A 46 -7.36 7.38 -3.19
CA LEU A 46 -6.71 6.08 -3.25
C LEU A 46 -5.36 6.12 -2.54
N LYS A 47 -4.53 7.14 -2.81
CA LYS A 47 -3.21 7.29 -2.16
C LYS A 47 -3.35 7.51 -0.64
N CYS A 48 -4.37 8.24 -0.19
CA CYS A 48 -4.65 8.44 1.23
C CYS A 48 -5.11 7.15 1.91
N ILE A 49 -6.01 6.40 1.26
CA ILE A 49 -6.49 5.08 1.72
C ILE A 49 -5.32 4.11 1.85
N LEU A 50 -4.51 3.97 0.80
CA LEU A 50 -3.34 3.09 0.79
C LEU A 50 -2.39 3.41 1.94
N LYS A 51 -2.11 4.69 2.21
CA LYS A 51 -1.25 5.11 3.34
C LYS A 51 -1.84 4.74 4.70
N ARG A 52 -3.16 4.87 4.87
CA ARG A 52 -3.84 4.58 6.13
C ARG A 52 -3.88 3.08 6.43
N ILE A 53 -4.13 2.27 5.41
CA ILE A 53 -4.26 0.81 5.59
C ILE A 53 -2.93 0.07 5.51
N ALA A 54 -1.85 0.69 5.01
CA ALA A 54 -0.53 0.07 4.86
C ALA A 54 0.06 -0.53 6.14
N PHE A 55 -0.31 0.01 7.30
CA PHE A 55 0.19 -0.43 8.59
C PHE A 55 -0.78 -1.35 9.33
N LEU A 56 -1.94 -1.64 8.74
CA LEU A 56 -2.93 -2.52 9.33
C LEU A 56 -2.63 -3.98 8.98
N PRO A 57 -2.92 -4.94 9.87
CA PRO A 57 -3.00 -6.35 9.53
C PRO A 57 -4.02 -6.61 8.41
N GLU A 58 -3.80 -7.64 7.61
CA GLU A 58 -4.62 -7.98 6.45
C GLU A 58 -6.13 -8.04 6.75
N ASP A 59 -6.54 -8.66 7.86
CA ASP A 59 -7.94 -8.71 8.28
C ASP A 59 -8.57 -7.31 8.46
N LYS A 60 -7.80 -6.39 9.05
CA LYS A 60 -8.25 -5.01 9.28
C LYS A 60 -8.26 -4.19 8.00
N GLN A 61 -7.31 -4.43 7.10
CA GLN A 61 -7.36 -3.84 5.78
C GLN A 61 -8.61 -4.31 5.03
N LYS A 62 -9.01 -5.58 5.19
CA LYS A 62 -10.15 -6.18 4.50
C LYS A 62 -11.46 -5.58 4.96
N MET A 63 -11.65 -5.50 6.28
CA MET A 63 -12.80 -4.82 6.87
C MET A 63 -12.93 -3.37 6.37
N PHE A 64 -11.82 -2.62 6.33
CA PHE A 64 -11.83 -1.24 5.87
C PHE A 64 -12.27 -1.09 4.41
N ILE A 65 -11.80 -1.98 3.52
CA ILE A 65 -12.19 -1.94 2.11
C ILE A 65 -13.64 -2.39 1.93
N GLU A 66 -14.11 -3.36 2.70
CA GLU A 66 -15.50 -3.80 2.67
C GLU A 66 -16.46 -2.70 3.13
N GLU A 67 -16.15 -2.00 4.22
CA GLU A 67 -16.90 -0.82 4.67
C GLU A 67 -16.95 0.25 3.57
N LEU A 68 -15.80 0.58 2.96
CA LEU A 68 -15.75 1.52 1.84
C LEU A 68 -16.58 1.08 0.62
N SER A 69 -16.65 -0.21 0.34
CA SER A 69 -17.46 -0.73 -0.77
C SER A 69 -18.96 -0.62 -0.48
N MET A 70 -19.39 -0.89 0.76
CA MET A 70 -20.79 -0.77 1.17
C MET A 70 -21.27 0.68 1.10
N ASP A 71 -20.46 1.63 1.58
CA ASP A 71 -20.77 3.06 1.49
C ASP A 71 -20.90 3.57 0.04
N ASN A 72 -20.17 2.96 -0.91
CA ASN A 72 -20.28 3.34 -2.32
C ASN A 72 -21.54 2.77 -2.99
N GLU A 73 -22.08 1.64 -2.54
CA GLU A 73 -23.32 1.06 -3.08
C GLU A 73 -24.58 1.80 -2.61
N GLU A 74 -24.59 2.36 -1.40
CA GLU A 74 -25.74 3.14 -0.88
C GLU A 74 -25.91 4.51 -1.57
N ASN A 75 -24.86 5.04 -2.21
CA ASN A 75 -24.91 6.34 -2.90
C ASN A 75 -25.37 6.26 -4.37
N ASP A 76 -25.57 5.05 -4.91
CA ASP A 76 -26.06 4.82 -6.28
C ASP A 76 -27.58 4.46 -6.32
N ILE A 77 -28.33 4.66 -5.21
CA ILE A 77 -29.80 4.46 -5.10
C ILE A 77 -30.54 5.80 -4.93
#